data_AF-A0AAN5CYM4-F1
#
_entry.id   AF-A0AAN5CYM4-F1
#
_cell.length_a   1.000
_cell.length_b   1.000
_cell.length_c   1.000
_cell.angle_alpha   90.00
_cell.angle_beta   90.00
_cell.angle_gamma   90.00
#
_symmetry.space_group_name_H-M   'P 1'
#
loop_
_entity.id
_entity.type
_entity.pdbx_description
1 polymer ?
#
loop_
_entity_poly.entity_id
_entity_poly.type
_entity_poly.pdbx_seq_one_letter_code
_entity_poly.pdbx_strand_id
1 'polypeptide(L)'
;MLNETLEDAIFYSESVYLRVMLAVRTPLLCIALVLLVILHLNRHKFVAHHSLSVLLNCHFVWTFILCFITAVDHFHTIFLLIFMYQITENLRMLRIMLPVVWSHVIITTGACQFFIVGTMMQISTRNFPLFEDSINVLFLQGIFMPLFFLRQ
;
A
#
# COMPACT_ATOMS: atom_id res chain seq x y z
N MET A 1 7.66 4.28 -17.93
CA MET A 1 8.23 3.27 -17.01
C MET A 1 7.56 3.26 -15.63
N LEU A 2 7.80 4.21 -14.71
CA LEU A 2 7.17 4.16 -13.36
C LEU A 2 5.63 4.21 -13.41
N ASN A 3 5.07 5.06 -14.27
CA ASN A 3 3.61 5.14 -14.47
C ASN A 3 3.02 3.83 -15.02
N GLU A 4 3.67 3.21 -16.00
CA GLU A 4 3.20 1.95 -16.60
C GLU A 4 3.21 0.82 -15.56
N THR A 5 4.29 0.69 -14.78
CA THR A 5 4.36 -0.30 -13.70
C THR A 5 3.31 -0.07 -12.60
N LEU A 6 2.93 1.19 -12.36
CA LEU A 6 1.90 1.52 -11.39
C LEU A 6 0.50 1.20 -11.93
N GLU A 7 0.23 1.53 -13.19
CA GLU A 7 -1.03 1.20 -13.86
C GLU A 7 -1.26 -0.32 -13.93
N ASP A 8 -0.23 -1.08 -14.27
CA ASP A 8 -0.28 -2.54 -14.26
C ASP A 8 -0.56 -3.06 -12.85
N ALA A 9 0.15 -2.55 -11.83
CA ALA A 9 -0.07 -2.96 -10.44
C ALA A 9 -1.48 -2.63 -9.94
N ILE A 10 -2.01 -1.45 -10.27
CA ILE A 10 -3.38 -1.05 -9.95
C ILE A 10 -4.37 -1.99 -10.65
N PHE A 11 -4.18 -2.26 -11.94
CA PHE A 11 -5.02 -3.18 -12.70
C PHE A 11 -5.02 -4.59 -12.09
N TYR A 12 -3.86 -5.10 -11.70
CA TYR A 12 -3.74 -6.40 -11.02
C TYR A 12 -4.42 -6.39 -9.63
N SER A 13 -4.27 -5.31 -8.87
CA SER A 13 -4.90 -5.17 -7.55
C SER A 13 -6.43 -5.08 -7.64
N GLU A 14 -6.96 -4.45 -8.69
CA GLU A 14 -8.39 -4.30 -8.88
C GLU A 14 -9.05 -5.55 -9.47
N SER A 15 -8.31 -6.34 -10.24
CA SER A 15 -8.81 -7.54 -10.92
C SER A 15 -9.46 -8.55 -9.96
N VAL A 16 -10.77 -8.73 -10.11
CA VAL A 16 -11.57 -9.75 -9.40
C VAL A 16 -11.01 -11.14 -9.67
N TYR A 17 -10.51 -11.38 -10.87
CA TYR A 17 -9.92 -12.65 -11.27
C TYR A 17 -8.72 -13.03 -10.41
N LEU A 18 -7.78 -12.09 -10.17
CA LEU A 18 -6.60 -12.36 -9.34
C LEU A 18 -6.98 -12.68 -7.90
N ARG A 19 -7.95 -11.93 -7.33
CA ARG A 19 -8.45 -12.17 -5.96
C ARG A 19 -9.12 -13.52 -5.82
N VAL A 20 -9.99 -13.89 -6.77
CA VAL A 20 -10.67 -15.20 -6.79
C VAL A 20 -9.64 -16.32 -6.98
N MET A 21 -8.67 -16.14 -7.87
CA MET A 21 -7.59 -17.12 -8.09
C MET A 21 -6.79 -17.35 -6.81
N LEU A 22 -6.34 -16.28 -6.13
CA LEU A 22 -5.61 -16.39 -4.86
C LEU A 22 -6.46 -17.04 -3.76
N ALA A 23 -7.73 -16.65 -3.66
CA ALA A 23 -8.68 -17.19 -2.68
C ALA A 23 -8.96 -18.68 -2.89
N VAL A 24 -8.94 -19.18 -4.13
CA VAL A 24 -9.14 -20.59 -4.46
C VAL A 24 -7.84 -21.39 -4.35
N ARG A 25 -6.71 -20.83 -4.79
CA ARG A 25 -5.41 -21.54 -4.78
C ARG A 25 -4.86 -21.75 -3.38
N THR A 26 -5.03 -20.79 -2.48
CA THR A 26 -4.56 -20.89 -1.08
C THR A 26 -5.14 -22.11 -0.33
N PRO A 27 -6.47 -22.33 -0.28
CA PRO A 27 -7.02 -23.50 0.40
C PRO A 27 -6.66 -24.81 -0.31
N LEU A 28 -6.57 -24.83 -1.64
CA LEU A 28 -6.11 -26.01 -2.39
C LEU A 28 -4.67 -26.39 -2.03
N LEU A 29 -3.77 -25.42 -1.90
CA LEU A 29 -2.40 -25.64 -1.44
C LEU A 29 -2.37 -26.21 -0.01
N CYS A 30 -3.18 -25.68 0.90
CA CYS A 30 -3.29 -26.19 2.26
C CYS A 30 -3.80 -27.64 2.29
N ILE A 31 -4.85 -27.95 1.50
CA ILE A 31 -5.39 -29.31 1.38
C ILE A 31 -4.32 -30.25 0.81
N ALA A 32 -3.61 -29.84 -0.23
CA ALA A 32 -2.55 -30.62 -0.84
C ALA A 32 -1.43 -30.94 0.17
N LEU A 33 -0.98 -29.96 0.96
CA LEU A 33 0.02 -30.16 2.01
C LEU A 33 -0.47 -31.12 3.10
N VAL A 34 -1.72 -30.98 3.55
CA VAL A 34 -2.31 -31.89 4.54
C VAL A 34 -2.38 -33.32 4.00
N LEU A 35 -2.85 -33.50 2.76
CA LEU A 35 -2.88 -34.81 2.11
C LEU A 35 -1.48 -35.40 1.95
N LEU A 36 -0.48 -34.58 1.63
CA LEU A 36 0.91 -35.00 1.50
C LEU A 36 1.47 -35.49 2.84
N VAL A 37 1.19 -34.79 3.95
CA VAL A 37 1.57 -35.20 5.30
C VAL A 37 0.86 -36.49 5.72
N ILE A 38 -0.44 -36.62 5.46
CA ILE A 38 -1.21 -37.84 5.75
C ILE A 38 -0.64 -39.04 4.97
N LEU A 39 -0.31 -38.85 3.69
CA LEU A 39 0.32 -39.87 2.85
C LEU A 39 1.68 -40.28 3.42
N HIS A 40 2.49 -39.31 3.86
CA HIS A 40 3.80 -39.56 4.46
C HIS A 40 3.69 -40.37 5.76
N LEU A 41 2.76 -40.02 6.65
CA LEU A 41 2.54 -40.73 7.91
C LEU A 41 2.05 -42.17 7.69
N ASN A 42 1.19 -42.38 6.69
CA ASN A 42 0.65 -43.70 6.36
C ASN A 42 1.56 -44.53 5.44
N ARG A 43 2.74 -44.03 5.06
CA ARG A 43 3.66 -44.73 4.12
C ARG A 43 4.00 -46.16 4.53
N HIS A 44 4.07 -46.42 5.84
CA HIS A 44 4.46 -47.72 6.39
C HIS A 44 3.43 -48.82 6.13
N LYS A 45 2.17 -48.47 5.87
CA LYS A 45 1.09 -49.44 5.57
C LYS A 45 1.08 -49.91 4.13
N PHE A 46 1.78 -49.20 3.24
CA PHE A 46 1.85 -49.57 1.83
C PHE A 46 2.96 -50.63 1.65
N VAL A 47 2.56 -51.90 1.60
CA VAL A 47 3.43 -53.04 1.24
C VAL A 47 3.67 -53.02 -0.27
N ALA A 48 4.47 -52.06 -0.70
CA ALA A 48 4.80 -51.82 -2.09
C ALA A 48 6.16 -52.45 -2.42
N HIS A 49 6.28 -53.09 -3.60
CA HIS A 49 7.57 -53.50 -4.15
C HIS A 49 8.58 -52.34 -4.11
N HIS A 50 9.86 -52.67 -3.92
CA HIS A 50 10.95 -51.70 -3.77
C HIS A 50 10.95 -50.59 -4.83
N SER A 51 10.64 -50.92 -6.10
CA SER A 51 10.54 -49.95 -7.20
C SER A 51 9.41 -48.92 -7.01
N LEU A 52 8.25 -49.33 -6.51
CA LEU A 52 7.11 -48.44 -6.27
C LEU A 52 7.36 -47.50 -5.10
N SER A 53 8.10 -47.95 -4.08
CA SER A 53 8.53 -47.08 -2.96
C SER A 53 9.44 -45.94 -3.43
N VAL A 54 10.41 -46.23 -4.32
CA VAL A 54 11.31 -45.21 -4.89
C VAL A 54 10.52 -44.18 -5.72
N LEU A 55 9.58 -44.65 -6.57
CA LEU A 55 8.74 -43.76 -7.36
C LEU A 55 7.89 -42.84 -6.47
N LEU A 56 7.29 -43.38 -5.41
CA LEU A 56 6.46 -42.61 -4.48
C LEU A 56 7.29 -41.55 -3.74
N ASN A 57 8.53 -41.87 -3.33
CA ASN A 57 9.43 -40.90 -2.71
C ASN A 57 9.83 -39.79 -3.68
N CYS A 58 10.13 -40.12 -4.94
CA CYS A 58 10.45 -39.14 -5.97
C CYS A 58 9.25 -38.21 -6.23
N HIS A 59 8.06 -38.78 -6.37
CA HIS A 59 6.83 -38.01 -6.56
C HIS A 59 6.52 -37.12 -5.35
N PHE A 60 6.70 -37.63 -4.13
CA PHE A 60 6.53 -36.86 -2.90
C PHE A 60 7.47 -35.65 -2.86
N VAL A 61 8.76 -35.85 -3.16
CA VAL A 61 9.75 -34.76 -3.20
C VAL A 61 9.38 -33.73 -4.26
N TRP A 62 9.00 -34.17 -5.47
CA TRP A 62 8.59 -33.27 -6.54
C TRP A 62 7.35 -32.44 -6.18
N THR A 63 6.31 -33.09 -5.64
CA THR A 63 5.07 -32.41 -5.23
C THR A 63 5.35 -31.45 -4.07
N PHE A 64 6.21 -31.82 -3.12
CA PHE A 64 6.64 -30.92 -2.04
C PHE A 64 7.35 -29.68 -2.58
N ILE A 65 8.30 -29.84 -3.51
CA ILE A 65 8.99 -28.72 -4.16
C ILE A 65 7.99 -27.82 -4.89
N LEU A 66 7.04 -28.40 -5.63
CA LEU A 66 6.04 -27.65 -6.38
C LEU A 66 5.10 -26.86 -5.45
N CYS A 67 4.65 -27.47 -4.34
CA CYS A 67 3.89 -26.79 -3.31
C CYS A 67 4.69 -25.65 -2.66
N PHE A 68 5.97 -25.87 -2.38
CA PHE A 68 6.84 -24.85 -1.80
C PHE A 68 7.04 -23.66 -2.74
N ILE A 69 7.36 -23.90 -4.02
CA ILE A 69 7.49 -22.84 -5.03
C ILE A 69 6.18 -22.05 -5.16
N THR A 70 5.04 -22.75 -5.21
CA THR A 70 3.72 -22.09 -5.29
C THR A 70 3.45 -21.23 -4.05
N ALA A 71 3.82 -21.70 -2.86
CA ALA A 71 3.69 -20.93 -1.63
C ALA A 71 4.53 -19.65 -1.68
N VAL A 72 5.80 -19.75 -2.08
CA VAL A 72 6.70 -18.60 -2.22
C VAL A 72 6.16 -17.59 -3.23
N ASP A 73 5.68 -18.04 -4.37
CA ASP A 73 5.06 -17.20 -5.41
C ASP A 73 3.82 -16.46 -4.89
N HIS A 74 2.97 -17.14 -4.10
CA HIS A 74 1.82 -16.51 -3.46
C HIS A 74 2.24 -15.46 -2.42
N PHE A 75 3.23 -15.76 -1.57
CA PHE A 75 3.75 -14.79 -0.61
C PHE A 75 4.35 -13.57 -1.30
N HIS A 76 5.11 -13.77 -2.37
CA HIS A 76 5.69 -12.68 -3.16
C HIS A 76 4.60 -11.80 -3.78
N THR A 77 3.57 -12.42 -4.37
CA THR A 77 2.43 -11.70 -4.97
C THR A 77 1.66 -10.89 -3.92
N ILE A 78 1.37 -11.47 -2.76
CA ILE A 78 0.71 -10.78 -1.64
C ILE A 78 1.55 -9.61 -1.14
N PHE A 79 2.86 -9.82 -0.94
CA PHE A 79 3.77 -8.78 -0.50
C PHE A 79 3.80 -7.61 -1.49
N LEU A 80 3.89 -7.89 -2.79
CA LEU A 80 3.90 -6.87 -3.83
C LEU A 80 2.58 -6.10 -3.88
N LEU A 81 1.43 -6.78 -3.73
CA LEU A 81 0.12 -6.14 -3.63
C LEU A 81 0.03 -5.18 -2.44
N ILE A 82 0.49 -5.60 -1.26
CA ILE A 82 0.48 -4.77 -0.04
C ILE A 82 1.38 -3.55 -0.22
N PHE A 83 2.60 -3.74 -0.75
CA PHE A 83 3.55 -2.66 -0.95
C PHE A 83 3.04 -1.64 -1.99
N MET A 84 2.50 -2.10 -3.11
CA MET A 84 1.89 -1.23 -4.12
C MET A 84 0.66 -0.50 -3.59
N TYR A 85 -0.16 -1.16 -2.77
CA TYR A 85 -1.29 -0.52 -2.10
C TYR A 85 -0.82 0.61 -1.18
N GLN A 86 0.22 0.39 -0.37
CA GLN A 86 0.80 1.42 0.50
C GLN A 86 1.34 2.61 -0.30
N ILE A 87 2.08 2.37 -1.39
CA ILE A 87 2.58 3.45 -2.26
C ILE A 87 1.43 4.24 -2.87
N THR A 88 0.41 3.53 -3.39
CA THR A 88 -0.76 4.16 -4.00
C THR A 88 -1.50 5.04 -2.99
N GLU A 89 -1.70 4.55 -1.77
CA GLU A 89 -2.35 5.30 -0.71
C GLU A 89 -1.52 6.51 -0.25
N ASN A 90 -0.19 6.36 -0.13
CA ASN A 90 0.71 7.46 0.17
C ASN A 90 0.70 8.54 -0.92
N LEU A 91 0.67 8.15 -2.20
CA LEU A 91 0.54 9.07 -3.32
C LEU A 91 -0.83 9.76 -3.36
N ARG A 92 -1.91 9.04 -3.02
CA ARG A 92 -3.26 9.58 -2.90
C ARG A 92 -3.31 10.64 -1.79
N MET A 93 -2.77 10.32 -0.62
CA MET A 93 -2.63 11.25 0.50
C MET A 93 -1.79 12.47 0.11
N LEU A 94 -0.65 12.27 -0.55
CA LEU A 94 0.19 13.37 -1.01
C LEU A 94 -0.55 14.29 -1.99
N ARG A 95 -1.31 13.72 -2.93
CA ARG A 95 -2.13 14.49 -3.88
C ARG A 95 -3.19 15.33 -3.17
N ILE A 96 -3.81 14.82 -2.11
CA ILE A 96 -4.80 15.54 -1.30
C ILE A 96 -4.12 16.62 -0.45
N MET A 97 -2.91 16.37 0.07
CA MET A 97 -2.15 17.34 0.85
C MET A 97 -1.53 18.47 0.01
N LEU A 98 -1.24 18.22 -1.27
CA LEU A 98 -0.62 19.19 -2.17
C LEU A 98 -1.37 20.54 -2.24
N PRO A 99 -2.69 20.61 -2.52
CA PRO A 99 -3.42 21.88 -2.54
C PRO A 99 -3.44 22.57 -1.17
N VAL A 100 -3.43 21.80 -0.07
CA VAL A 100 -3.35 22.36 1.29
C VAL A 100 -2.03 23.08 1.48
N VAL A 101 -0.91 22.44 1.12
CA VAL A 101 0.42 23.04 1.19
C VAL A 101 0.50 24.30 0.31
N TRP A 102 0.01 24.23 -0.93
CA TRP A 102 -0.04 25.41 -1.81
C TRP A 102 -0.84 26.56 -1.22
N SER A 103 -2.01 26.27 -0.65
CA SER A 103 -2.84 27.30 -0.02
C SER A 103 -2.13 27.98 1.15
N HIS A 104 -1.41 27.20 1.97
CA HIS A 104 -0.66 27.73 3.10
C HIS A 104 0.53 28.57 2.63
N VAL A 105 1.28 28.11 1.63
CA VAL A 105 2.41 28.84 1.03
C VAL A 105 1.94 30.15 0.41
N ILE A 106 0.85 30.15 -0.37
CA ILE A 106 0.32 31.35 -1.03
C ILE A 106 -0.08 32.40 0.02
N ILE A 107 -0.79 31.99 1.06
CA ILE A 107 -1.30 32.96 2.02
C ILE A 107 -0.19 33.50 2.93
N THR A 108 0.72 32.65 3.41
CA THR A 108 1.88 33.10 4.19
C THR A 108 2.76 34.04 3.37
N THR A 109 3.04 33.70 2.10
CA THR A 109 3.81 34.56 1.19
C THR A 109 3.08 35.88 0.92
N GLY A 110 1.76 35.85 0.69
CA GLY A 110 0.95 37.04 0.48
C GLY A 110 0.92 37.96 1.70
N ALA A 111 0.82 37.40 2.91
CA ALA A 111 0.92 38.15 4.15
C ALA A 111 2.30 38.81 4.30
N CYS A 112 3.39 38.07 4.05
CA CYS A 112 4.75 38.64 4.06
C CYS A 112 4.91 39.78 3.05
N GLN A 113 4.39 39.64 1.83
CA GLN A 113 4.44 40.70 0.82
C GLN A 113 3.66 41.94 1.24
N PHE A 114 2.44 41.76 1.75
CA PHE A 114 1.61 42.85 2.27
C PHE A 114 2.32 43.61 3.40
N PHE A 115 2.98 42.89 4.30
CA PHE A 115 3.75 43.48 5.39
C PHE A 115 4.93 44.34 4.89
N ILE A 116 5.70 43.83 3.93
CA ILE A 116 6.84 44.56 3.35
C ILE A 116 6.35 45.85 2.67
N VAL A 117 5.30 45.77 1.86
CA VAL A 117 4.72 46.94 1.17
C VAL A 117 4.18 47.95 2.17
N GLY A 118 3.43 47.52 3.18
CA GLY A 118 2.91 48.40 4.22
C GLY A 118 4.02 49.13 4.99
N THR A 119 5.14 48.45 5.24
CA THR A 119 6.31 49.04 5.90
C THR A 119 6.98 50.09 5.00
N MET A 120 7.09 49.83 3.69
CA MET A 120 7.60 50.81 2.72
C MET A 120 6.71 52.06 2.62
N MET A 121 5.39 51.92 2.83
CA MET A 121 4.43 53.03 2.86
C MET A 121 4.37 53.78 4.20
N GLN A 122 5.27 53.50 5.15
CA GLN A 122 5.28 54.09 6.50
C GLN A 122 3.96 53.90 7.27
N ILE A 123 3.26 52.77 7.05
CA ILE A 123 2.12 52.42 7.89
C ILE A 123 2.61 52.26 9.33
N SER A 124 1.93 52.93 10.27
CA SER A 124 2.31 52.98 11.68
C SER A 124 2.61 51.60 12.25
N THR A 125 3.80 51.45 12.83
CA THR A 125 4.28 50.22 13.48
C THR A 125 3.38 49.75 14.63
N ARG A 126 2.49 50.62 15.11
CA ARG A 126 1.48 50.28 16.13
C ARG A 126 0.47 49.23 15.67
N ASN A 127 0.29 49.04 14.36
CA ASN A 127 -0.61 48.02 13.81
C ASN A 127 0.02 46.62 13.69
N PHE A 128 1.32 46.50 13.98
CA PHE A 128 2.07 45.24 13.88
C PHE A 128 1.49 44.07 14.72
N PRO A 129 1.10 44.27 15.99
CA PRO A 129 0.58 43.17 16.81
C PRO A 129 -0.74 42.60 16.26
N LEU A 130 -1.61 43.46 15.71
CA LEU A 130 -2.87 43.04 15.11
C LEU A 130 -2.66 42.22 13.83
N PHE A 131 -1.59 42.54 13.08
CA PHE A 131 -1.23 41.79 11.88
C PHE A 131 -0.65 40.41 12.24
N GLU A 132 0.21 40.33 13.25
CA GLU A 132 0.75 39.08 13.77
C GLU A 132 -0.37 38.13 14.25
N ASP A 133 -1.33 38.65 15.01
CA ASP A 133 -2.51 37.90 15.45
C ASP A 133 -3.38 37.41 14.27
N SER A 134 -3.50 38.19 13.20
CA SER A 134 -4.25 37.78 12.00
C SER A 134 -3.59 36.62 11.24
N ILE A 135 -2.25 36.52 11.26
CA ILE A 135 -1.51 35.38 10.70
C ILE A 135 -1.65 34.14 11.60
N ASN A 136 -1.74 34.31 12.92
CA ASN A 136 -1.97 33.19 13.83
C ASN A 136 -3.36 32.57 13.63
N VAL A 137 -4.38 33.36 13.24
CA VAL A 137 -5.70 32.82 12.85
C VAL A 137 -5.62 32.01 11.55
N LEU A 138 -4.69 32.34 10.66
CA LEU A 138 -4.45 31.59 9.42
C LEU A 138 -3.92 30.17 9.66
N PHE A 139 -3.33 29.90 10.82
CA PHE A 139 -2.93 28.55 11.23
C PHE A 139 -4.13 27.61 11.40
N LEU A 140 -5.33 28.14 11.73
CA LEU A 140 -6.57 27.35 11.80
C LEU A 140 -6.98 26.77 10.43
N GLN A 141 -6.52 27.33 9.31
CA GLN A 141 -6.75 26.77 7.98
C GLN A 141 -6.20 25.34 7.85
N GLY A 142 -5.08 25.04 8.50
CA GLY A 142 -4.51 23.70 8.54
C GLY A 142 -5.40 22.67 9.25
N ILE A 143 -6.30 23.11 10.12
CA ILE A 143 -7.27 22.28 10.85
C ILE A 143 -8.57 22.13 10.04
N PHE A 144 -9.06 23.21 9.44
CA PHE A 144 -10.33 23.21 8.71
C PHE A 144 -10.27 22.55 7.32
N MET A 145 -9.14 22.63 6.61
CA MET A 145 -9.02 22.03 5.27
C MET A 145 -9.17 20.51 5.26
N PRO A 146 -8.48 19.74 6.13
CA PRO A 146 -8.68 18.29 6.20
C PRO A 146 -10.12 17.87 6.55
N LEU A 147 -10.80 18.65 7.40
CA LEU A 147 -12.21 18.43 7.78
C LEU A 147 -13.18 18.62 6.60
N PHE A 148 -12.90 19.56 5.70
CA PHE A 148 -13.71 19.75 4.49
C PHE A 148 -13.54 18.61 3.48
N PHE A 149 -12.31 18.08 3.33
CA PHE A 149 -12.02 16.96 2.43
C PHE A 149 -12.52 15.61 2.96
N LEU A 150 -12.63 15.42 4.29
CA LEU A 150 -13.21 14.20 4.87
C LEU A 150 -14.73 14.07 4.65
N ARG A 151 -15.41 15.14 4.20
CA ARG A 151 -16.87 15.17 4.01
C ARG A 151 -17.32 14.89 2.57
N GLN A 152 -16.40 14.89 1.61
CA GLN A 152 -16.66 14.54 0.20
C GLN A 152 -16.28 13.09 -0.07
#